data_AF-A0A4V0NGC5-F1
#
_entry.id   AF-A0A4V0NGC5-F1
#
_cell.length_a   1.000
_cell.length_b   1.000
_cell.length_c   1.000
_cell.angle_alpha   90.00
_cell.angle_beta   90.00
_cell.angle_gamma   90.00
#
_symmetry.space_group_name_H-M   'P 1'
#
loop_
_entity.id
_entity.type
_entity.pdbx_description
1 polymer ?
#
loop_
_entity_poly.entity_id
_entity_poly.type
_entity_poly.pdbx_seq_one_letter_code
_entity_poly.pdbx_strand_id
1 'polypeptide(L)'
;MTRFPLTWPSSRCLLVALMTAAVASCASSTPEPKSAKSANGERDTAIVHEPCEKDSAAAQKVDVNGDGTPDIIHVSKDGREVCRVVDLNLDGAIDAFIYYDGQGLERRRESDFDRDGRADEIAHYERGAVVLKERETNFDDKLDTWDYYEGPRLVRRERDSDGDGIIDQWWQFNNPNDAKCAVVASDQNADGKPDPNSVVDLCAESYGAPKAAAPPPSSAAPLAGDAGAAPGQPGAAGAPAGAAAPAGAAPAASAPGAAGAAPAAGAAPAGSAPPPANAASQPADKKGP
;
A
#
# COMPACT_ATOMS: atom_id res chain seq x y z
N MET A 1 -70.52 -13.67 20.55
CA MET A 1 -71.73 -14.15 19.86
C MET A 1 -72.81 -13.08 19.95
N THR A 2 -72.98 -12.28 18.89
CA THR A 2 -74.23 -11.60 18.53
C THR A 2 -74.04 -11.04 17.12
N ARG A 3 -74.96 -11.43 16.23
CA ARG A 3 -75.03 -11.14 14.79
C ARG A 3 -75.71 -9.79 14.56
N PHE A 4 -75.53 -9.18 13.37
CA PHE A 4 -76.54 -8.54 12.48
C PHE A 4 -75.88 -7.51 11.50
N PRO A 5 -76.46 -7.18 10.32
CA PRO A 5 -76.15 -7.85 9.05
C PRO A 5 -75.76 -6.89 7.89
N LEU A 6 -75.55 -7.51 6.72
CA LEU A 6 -75.55 -6.95 5.35
C LEU A 6 -76.60 -5.84 5.11
N THR A 7 -76.23 -4.84 4.29
CA THR A 7 -76.84 -4.58 2.96
C THR A 7 -75.94 -3.72 2.06
N TRP A 8 -75.80 -4.16 0.81
CA TRP A 8 -75.28 -3.42 -0.35
C TRP A 8 -76.46 -2.69 -1.01
N PRO A 9 -76.27 -1.60 -1.79
CA PRO A 9 -76.07 -1.83 -3.23
C PRO A 9 -75.26 -0.76 -4.00
N SER A 10 -74.73 -1.18 -5.16
CA SER A 10 -74.68 -0.51 -6.48
C SER A 10 -74.26 0.98 -6.57
N SER A 11 -73.58 1.49 -7.57
CA SER A 11 -73.02 1.03 -8.84
C SER A 11 -72.35 2.30 -9.37
N ARG A 12 -71.19 2.20 -10.00
CA ARG A 12 -70.96 2.78 -11.34
C ARG A 12 -69.51 2.59 -11.76
N CYS A 13 -69.41 1.95 -12.93
CA CYS A 13 -68.29 2.02 -13.85
C CYS A 13 -67.61 3.40 -13.84
N LEU A 14 -66.29 3.42 -13.85
CA LEU A 14 -65.57 4.18 -14.87
C LEU A 14 -64.11 3.69 -14.94
N LEU A 15 -63.75 3.24 -16.14
CA LEU A 15 -62.42 3.34 -16.76
C LEU A 15 -61.23 2.64 -16.10
N VAL A 16 -60.92 1.48 -16.68
CA VAL A 16 -59.56 0.95 -16.81
C VAL A 16 -58.70 2.00 -17.51
N ALA A 17 -57.68 2.50 -16.81
CA ALA A 17 -56.53 3.15 -17.40
C ALA A 17 -55.27 2.45 -16.88
N LEU A 18 -54.75 1.52 -17.69
CA LEU A 18 -53.42 0.97 -17.55
C LEU A 18 -52.42 2.12 -17.81
N MET A 19 -51.83 2.67 -16.75
CA MET A 19 -50.71 3.60 -16.82
C MET A 19 -49.44 2.86 -16.39
N THR A 20 -48.78 2.25 -17.36
CA THR A 20 -47.36 1.92 -17.31
C THR A 20 -46.57 3.18 -17.62
N ALA A 21 -45.76 3.69 -16.68
CA ALA A 21 -44.49 4.38 -16.99
C ALA A 21 -43.71 4.78 -15.72
N ALA A 22 -42.46 4.33 -15.71
CA ALA A 22 -41.28 4.95 -15.08
C ALA A 22 -41.28 5.14 -13.56
N VAL A 23 -40.81 4.10 -12.86
CA VAL A 23 -40.00 4.28 -11.65
C VAL A 23 -38.79 5.15 -12.01
N ALA A 24 -38.80 6.40 -11.57
CA ALA A 24 -37.60 7.21 -11.47
C ALA A 24 -36.71 6.58 -10.40
N SER A 25 -35.83 5.69 -10.83
CA SER A 25 -34.69 5.26 -10.03
C SER A 25 -33.84 6.51 -9.80
N CYS A 26 -33.89 7.06 -8.59
CA CYS A 26 -32.83 7.92 -8.10
C CYS A 26 -31.58 7.03 -8.05
N ALA A 27 -30.82 7.02 -9.13
CA ALA A 27 -29.43 6.62 -9.10
C ALA A 27 -28.71 7.68 -8.25
N SER A 28 -28.72 7.48 -6.94
CA SER A 28 -27.75 8.08 -6.03
C SER A 28 -26.39 7.45 -6.36
N SER A 29 -25.79 7.90 -7.46
CA SER A 29 -24.36 7.77 -7.67
C SER A 29 -23.71 8.72 -6.68
N THR A 30 -23.45 8.25 -5.46
CA THR A 30 -22.40 8.86 -4.64
C THR A 30 -21.15 8.81 -5.51
N PRO A 31 -20.58 9.95 -5.91
CA PRO A 31 -19.27 9.93 -6.55
C PRO A 31 -18.33 9.32 -5.52
N GLU A 32 -17.64 8.23 -5.86
CA GLU A 32 -16.44 7.85 -5.11
C GLU A 32 -15.55 9.10 -5.05
N PRO A 33 -15.04 9.50 -3.89
CA PRO A 33 -14.07 10.57 -3.80
C PRO A 33 -12.79 10.04 -4.43
N LYS A 34 -12.70 10.14 -5.76
CA LYS A 34 -11.41 10.13 -6.43
C LYS A 34 -10.76 11.42 -5.98
N SER A 35 -9.74 11.30 -5.14
CA SER A 35 -8.82 12.37 -4.77
C SER A 35 -8.24 12.95 -6.07
N ALA A 36 -8.97 13.92 -6.64
CA ALA A 36 -8.59 14.60 -7.85
C ALA A 36 -7.51 15.58 -7.45
N LYS A 37 -6.29 15.34 -7.93
CA LYS A 37 -5.13 16.20 -7.67
C LYS A 37 -5.48 17.63 -8.11
N SER A 38 -5.54 18.57 -7.16
CA SER A 38 -5.77 19.98 -7.46
C SER A 38 -4.61 20.50 -8.33
N ALA A 39 -4.90 21.45 -9.22
CA ALA A 39 -3.93 21.96 -10.20
C ALA A 39 -2.73 22.68 -9.56
N ASN A 40 -2.82 23.01 -8.26
CA ASN A 40 -1.83 23.77 -7.51
C ASN A 40 -1.25 22.97 -6.32
N GLY A 41 -1.23 21.64 -6.38
CA GLY A 41 -0.64 20.83 -5.31
C GLY A 41 -1.50 20.69 -4.04
N GLU A 42 -2.65 21.36 -3.95
CA GLU A 42 -3.58 21.24 -2.83
C GLU A 42 -4.12 19.81 -2.66
N ARG A 43 -4.27 19.41 -1.39
CA ARG A 43 -4.78 18.10 -0.95
C ARG A 43 -5.90 18.25 0.06
N ASP A 44 -6.79 17.26 0.07
CA ASP A 44 -7.71 17.06 1.18
C ASP A 44 -6.94 16.46 2.35
N THR A 45 -6.82 17.21 3.44
CA THR A 45 -6.06 16.82 4.63
C THR A 45 -6.94 16.22 5.72
N ALA A 46 -8.24 16.08 5.48
CA ALA A 46 -9.17 15.63 6.51
C ALA A 46 -9.02 14.13 6.80
N ILE A 47 -8.87 13.80 8.09
CA ILE A 47 -8.93 12.40 8.56
C ILE A 47 -10.40 12.01 8.68
N VAL A 48 -10.91 11.29 7.68
CA VAL A 48 -12.31 10.84 7.63
C VAL A 48 -12.40 9.36 8.00
N HIS A 49 -12.98 9.06 9.16
CA HIS A 49 -13.32 7.71 9.59
C HIS A 49 -14.50 7.14 8.78
N GLU A 50 -14.34 5.94 8.23
CA GLU A 50 -15.44 5.21 7.61
C GLU A 50 -16.28 4.49 8.69
N PRO A 51 -17.61 4.65 8.76
CA PRO A 51 -18.38 4.01 9.83
C PRO A 51 -18.31 2.48 9.82
N CYS A 52 -18.03 1.89 10.99
CA CYS A 52 -18.17 0.46 11.25
C CYS A 52 -19.18 0.21 12.40
N GLU A 53 -20.26 -0.52 12.13
CA GLU A 53 -21.37 -0.75 13.09
C GLU A 53 -21.03 -1.75 14.22
N LYS A 54 -19.97 -1.48 14.98
CA LYS A 54 -19.40 -2.36 16.02
C LYS A 54 -20.34 -2.69 17.20
N ASP A 55 -21.39 -1.89 17.38
CA ASP A 55 -22.38 -2.05 18.44
C ASP A 55 -23.72 -2.62 17.92
N SER A 56 -23.78 -2.99 16.65
CA SER A 56 -24.96 -3.65 16.07
C SER A 56 -25.13 -5.09 16.57
N ALA A 57 -26.33 -5.63 16.43
CA ALA A 57 -26.61 -7.05 16.73
C ALA A 57 -25.88 -8.03 15.79
N ALA A 58 -25.37 -7.54 14.66
CA ALA A 58 -24.58 -8.31 13.71
C ALA A 58 -23.08 -8.36 14.07
N ALA A 59 -22.67 -7.67 15.14
CA ALA A 59 -21.30 -7.66 15.61
C ALA A 59 -21.01 -8.89 16.50
N GLN A 60 -20.04 -9.71 16.09
CA GLN A 60 -19.46 -10.74 16.94
C GLN A 60 -18.28 -10.16 17.70
N LYS A 61 -18.39 -10.15 19.03
CA LYS A 61 -17.40 -9.59 19.96
C LYS A 61 -16.56 -10.72 20.55
N VAL A 62 -15.24 -10.60 20.47
CA VAL A 62 -14.27 -11.57 20.97
C VAL A 62 -13.40 -10.86 22.00
N ASP A 63 -13.44 -11.37 23.21
CA ASP A 63 -12.55 -11.00 24.31
C ASP A 63 -11.48 -12.11 24.40
N VAL A 64 -10.26 -11.75 24.02
CA VAL A 64 -9.11 -12.65 23.88
C VAL A 64 -8.43 -12.85 25.24
N ASN A 65 -8.39 -11.82 26.08
CA ASN A 65 -7.66 -11.84 27.36
C ASN A 65 -8.56 -12.17 28.57
N GLY A 66 -9.88 -12.15 28.41
CA GLY A 66 -10.89 -12.45 29.43
C GLY A 66 -11.15 -11.32 30.42
N ASP A 67 -10.85 -10.07 30.08
CA ASP A 67 -11.03 -8.92 30.99
C ASP A 67 -12.43 -8.30 30.93
N GLY A 68 -13.28 -8.76 30.02
CA GLY A 68 -14.64 -8.28 29.82
C GLY A 68 -14.77 -7.18 28.76
N THR A 69 -13.66 -6.70 28.19
CA THR A 69 -13.60 -5.77 27.07
C THR A 69 -13.32 -6.57 25.78
N PRO A 70 -14.13 -6.43 24.72
CA PRO A 70 -13.84 -7.11 23.47
C PRO A 70 -12.61 -6.51 22.76
N ASP A 71 -11.63 -7.36 22.47
CA ASP A 71 -10.42 -6.98 21.72
C ASP A 71 -10.64 -7.04 20.20
N ILE A 72 -11.53 -7.91 19.73
CA ILE A 72 -11.83 -8.05 18.30
C ILE A 72 -13.34 -8.02 18.10
N ILE A 73 -13.80 -7.16 17.20
CA ILE A 73 -15.22 -7.06 16.83
C ILE A 73 -15.35 -7.29 15.33
N HIS A 74 -15.97 -8.40 14.96
CA HIS A 74 -16.30 -8.73 13.57
C HIS A 74 -17.71 -8.24 13.25
N VAL A 75 -17.86 -7.35 12.27
CA VAL A 75 -19.17 -6.86 11.82
C VAL A 75 -19.51 -7.50 10.48
N SER A 76 -20.63 -8.22 10.44
CA SER A 76 -21.09 -8.91 9.23
C SER A 76 -22.37 -8.30 8.67
N LYS A 77 -22.50 -8.31 7.34
CA LYS A 77 -23.72 -7.99 6.61
C LYS A 77 -23.99 -9.09 5.60
N ASP A 78 -25.23 -9.61 5.59
CA ASP A 78 -25.65 -10.70 4.69
C ASP A 78 -24.70 -11.93 4.72
N GLY A 79 -24.18 -12.26 5.90
CA GLY A 79 -23.28 -13.41 6.10
C GLY A 79 -21.82 -13.18 5.66
N ARG A 80 -21.43 -11.96 5.31
CA ARG A 80 -20.06 -11.57 4.97
C ARG A 80 -19.53 -10.51 5.94
N GLU A 81 -18.29 -10.65 6.38
CA GLU A 81 -17.61 -9.61 7.15
C GLU A 81 -17.41 -8.35 6.31
N VAL A 82 -17.91 -7.21 6.79
CA VAL A 82 -17.80 -5.91 6.10
C VAL A 82 -16.76 -5.01 6.74
N CYS A 83 -16.59 -5.11 8.06
CA CYS A 83 -15.52 -4.45 8.78
C CYS A 83 -15.16 -5.22 10.06
N ARG A 84 -13.96 -4.96 10.55
CA ARG A 84 -13.41 -5.49 11.80
C ARG A 84 -12.79 -4.35 12.60
N VAL A 85 -13.04 -4.37 13.91
CA VAL A 85 -12.41 -3.47 14.88
C VAL A 85 -11.44 -4.28 15.73
N VAL A 86 -10.24 -3.77 15.98
CA VAL A 86 -9.18 -4.50 16.69
C VAL A 86 -8.50 -3.60 17.70
N ASP A 87 -8.43 -4.06 18.95
CA ASP A 87 -7.43 -3.70 19.95
C ASP A 87 -6.32 -4.76 19.88
N LEU A 88 -5.16 -4.38 19.34
CA LEU A 88 -4.04 -5.29 19.11
C LEU A 88 -3.21 -5.48 20.38
N ASN A 89 -3.21 -4.49 21.27
CA ASN A 89 -2.31 -4.44 22.40
C ASN A 89 -3.01 -4.67 23.75
N LEU A 90 -4.34 -4.82 23.73
CA LEU A 90 -5.21 -5.21 24.85
C LEU A 90 -5.25 -4.16 25.97
N ASP A 91 -5.21 -2.88 25.59
CA ASP A 91 -5.30 -1.76 26.53
C ASP A 91 -6.69 -1.08 26.57
N GLY A 92 -7.65 -1.63 25.83
CA GLY A 92 -9.03 -1.16 25.73
C GLY A 92 -9.23 -0.03 24.72
N ALA A 93 -8.16 0.47 24.09
CA ALA A 93 -8.24 1.41 23.00
C ALA A 93 -8.33 0.67 21.65
N ILE A 94 -9.04 1.25 20.69
CA ILE A 94 -9.12 0.67 19.34
C ILE A 94 -7.84 1.06 18.60
N ASP A 95 -7.02 0.08 18.25
CA ASP A 95 -5.81 0.31 17.45
C ASP A 95 -6.11 0.35 15.94
N ALA A 96 -7.17 -0.34 15.47
CA ALA A 96 -7.48 -0.37 14.05
C ALA A 96 -8.96 -0.64 13.71
N PHE A 97 -9.39 -0.05 12.60
CA PHE A 97 -10.53 -0.49 11.81
C PHE A 97 -10.07 -1.06 10.47
N ILE A 98 -10.60 -2.20 10.08
CA ILE A 98 -10.29 -2.89 8.82
C ILE A 98 -11.59 -3.07 8.05
N TYR A 99 -11.60 -2.69 6.78
CA TYR A 99 -12.79 -2.77 5.92
C TYR A 99 -12.55 -3.69 4.74
N TYR A 100 -13.57 -4.49 4.43
CA TYR A 100 -13.50 -5.50 3.39
C TYR A 100 -14.34 -5.11 2.17
N ASP A 101 -13.92 -5.59 1.00
CA ASP A 101 -14.67 -5.46 -0.25
C ASP A 101 -15.72 -6.58 -0.41
N GLY A 102 -16.42 -6.57 -1.54
CA GLY A 102 -17.42 -7.58 -1.86
C GLY A 102 -16.86 -9.00 -2.08
N GLN A 103 -15.54 -9.17 -2.16
CA GLN A 103 -14.87 -10.46 -2.26
C GLN A 103 -14.29 -10.92 -0.91
N GLY A 104 -14.38 -10.09 0.13
CA GLY A 104 -13.80 -10.35 1.44
C GLY A 104 -12.31 -10.03 1.52
N LEU A 105 -11.76 -9.29 0.56
CA LEU A 105 -10.39 -8.79 0.62
C LEU A 105 -10.38 -7.44 1.35
N GLU A 106 -9.31 -7.19 2.12
CA GLU A 106 -9.09 -5.89 2.75
C GLU A 106 -8.98 -4.83 1.64
N ARG A 107 -9.77 -3.76 1.77
CA ARG A 107 -9.76 -2.60 0.86
C ARG A 107 -9.28 -1.33 1.53
N ARG A 108 -9.46 -1.24 2.85
CA ARG A 108 -9.11 -0.07 3.66
C ARG A 108 -8.74 -0.51 5.07
N ARG A 109 -7.74 0.15 5.65
CA ARG A 109 -7.43 0.06 7.08
C ARG A 109 -7.16 1.45 7.62
N GLU A 110 -7.74 1.71 8.78
CA GLU A 110 -7.50 2.91 9.58
C GLU A 110 -6.77 2.45 10.84
N SER A 111 -5.64 3.06 11.17
CA SER A 111 -4.81 2.70 12.32
C SER A 111 -4.57 3.91 13.19
N ASP A 112 -4.81 3.75 14.49
CA ASP A 112 -4.59 4.71 15.56
C ASP A 112 -3.35 4.25 16.33
N PHE A 113 -2.25 4.98 16.19
CA PHE A 113 -0.95 4.64 16.77
C PHE A 113 -0.69 5.37 18.09
N ASP A 114 -1.32 6.52 18.31
CA ASP A 114 -1.16 7.31 19.54
C ASP A 114 -2.31 7.14 20.55
N ARG A 115 -3.39 6.46 20.13
CA ARG A 115 -4.58 6.06 20.90
C ARG A 115 -5.46 7.22 21.33
N ASP A 116 -5.54 8.24 20.48
CA ASP A 116 -6.42 9.38 20.72
C ASP A 116 -7.85 9.19 20.19
N GLY A 117 -8.12 8.05 19.54
CA GLY A 117 -9.39 7.68 18.94
C GLY A 117 -9.59 8.15 17.49
N ARG A 118 -8.58 8.76 16.88
CA ARG A 118 -8.53 9.12 15.45
C ARG A 118 -7.48 8.29 14.74
N ALA A 119 -7.61 8.17 13.42
CA ALA A 119 -6.68 7.40 12.63
C ALA A 119 -5.46 8.25 12.25
N ASP A 120 -4.26 7.77 12.57
CA ASP A 120 -3.00 8.35 12.12
C ASP A 120 -2.62 7.86 10.72
N GLU A 121 -3.06 6.66 10.35
CA GLU A 121 -2.80 6.08 9.03
C GLU A 121 -4.09 5.55 8.42
N ILE A 122 -4.33 5.92 7.16
CA ILE A 122 -5.37 5.35 6.30
C ILE A 122 -4.68 4.64 5.14
N ALA A 123 -4.67 3.31 5.16
CA ALA A 123 -4.14 2.48 4.09
C ALA A 123 -5.26 2.00 3.15
N HIS A 124 -5.04 2.11 1.85
CA HIS A 124 -5.94 1.61 0.80
C HIS A 124 -5.29 0.44 0.06
N TYR A 125 -6.12 -0.54 -0.28
CA TYR A 125 -5.69 -1.80 -0.89
C TYR A 125 -6.46 -2.08 -2.17
N GLU A 126 -5.74 -2.59 -3.17
CA GLU A 126 -6.31 -3.13 -4.40
C GLU A 126 -5.85 -4.56 -4.60
N ARG A 127 -6.80 -5.49 -4.78
CA ARG A 127 -6.51 -6.93 -5.00
C ARG A 127 -5.57 -7.51 -3.92
N GLY A 128 -5.72 -7.05 -2.67
CA GLY A 128 -4.93 -7.50 -1.52
C GLY A 128 -3.54 -6.89 -1.39
N ALA A 129 -3.16 -5.92 -2.22
CA ALA A 129 -1.90 -5.18 -2.10
C ALA A 129 -2.17 -3.73 -1.72
N VAL A 130 -1.36 -3.15 -0.83
CA VAL A 130 -1.42 -1.72 -0.52
C VAL A 130 -1.06 -0.91 -1.76
N VAL A 131 -1.82 0.15 -2.03
CA VAL A 131 -1.58 1.07 -3.16
C VAL A 131 -1.36 2.51 -2.70
N LEU A 132 -1.94 2.89 -1.57
CA LEU A 132 -1.84 4.22 -0.98
C LEU A 132 -1.85 4.11 0.54
N LYS A 133 -1.02 4.90 1.22
CA LYS A 133 -1.18 5.23 2.63
C LYS A 133 -1.22 6.74 2.79
N GLU A 134 -2.25 7.23 3.46
CA GLU A 134 -2.38 8.62 3.89
C GLU A 134 -2.02 8.65 5.37
N ARG A 135 -1.17 9.59 5.77
CA ARG A 135 -0.57 9.61 7.10
C ARG A 135 -0.62 11.00 7.70
N GLU A 136 -1.04 11.00 8.94
CA GLU A 136 -0.78 11.96 9.98
C GLU A 136 0.62 11.61 10.54
N THR A 137 1.58 12.54 10.48
CA THR A 137 2.95 12.28 10.96
C THR A 137 3.43 13.24 12.04
N ASN A 138 2.64 14.26 12.36
CA ASN A 138 3.00 15.34 13.29
C ASN A 138 2.00 15.53 14.44
N PHE A 139 0.94 14.72 14.51
CA PHE A 139 -0.13 14.70 15.53
C PHE A 139 -0.87 16.05 15.69
N ASP A 140 -1.23 16.70 14.57
CA ASP A 140 -1.98 17.95 14.45
C ASP A 140 -3.41 17.82 13.87
N ASP A 141 -3.91 16.59 13.73
CA ASP A 141 -5.25 16.24 13.20
C ASP A 141 -5.43 16.43 11.69
N LYS A 142 -4.33 16.43 10.94
CA LYS A 142 -4.36 16.52 9.48
C LYS A 142 -3.45 15.50 8.83
N LEU A 143 -3.92 14.95 7.72
CA LEU A 143 -3.06 14.18 6.83
C LEU A 143 -2.02 15.13 6.21
N ASP A 144 -0.75 14.79 6.37
CA ASP A 144 0.38 15.56 5.84
C ASP A 144 1.22 14.77 4.82
N THR A 145 1.06 13.43 4.78
CA THR A 145 1.90 12.57 3.95
C THR A 145 1.06 11.55 3.16
N TRP A 146 1.36 11.42 1.86
CA TRP A 146 0.73 10.44 0.95
C TRP A 146 1.78 9.54 0.30
N ASP A 147 1.77 8.27 0.67
CA ASP A 147 2.70 7.23 0.22
C ASP A 147 2.05 6.32 -0.82
N TYR A 148 2.64 6.20 -2.01
CA TYR A 148 2.12 5.39 -3.11
C TYR A 148 2.97 4.15 -3.34
N TYR A 149 2.31 3.01 -3.52
CA TYR A 149 2.95 1.71 -3.57
C TYR A 149 2.72 1.00 -4.91
N GLU A 150 3.76 0.31 -5.38
CA GLU A 150 3.67 -0.68 -6.47
C GLU A 150 4.09 -2.04 -5.91
N GLY A 151 3.11 -2.92 -5.68
CA GLY A 151 3.35 -4.14 -4.92
C GLY A 151 3.83 -3.81 -3.50
N PRO A 152 4.90 -4.44 -2.99
CA PRO A 152 5.40 -4.15 -1.64
C PRO A 152 6.28 -2.89 -1.57
N ARG A 153 6.49 -2.18 -2.68
CA ARG A 153 7.51 -1.13 -2.79
C ARG A 153 6.86 0.25 -2.75
N LEU A 154 7.33 1.12 -1.86
CA LEU A 154 7.07 2.56 -1.90
C LEU A 154 7.74 3.14 -3.15
N VAL A 155 6.97 3.80 -4.02
CA VAL A 155 7.48 4.36 -5.28
C VAL A 155 7.43 5.87 -5.31
N ARG A 156 6.52 6.48 -4.54
CA ARG A 156 6.36 7.93 -4.47
C ARG A 156 5.83 8.33 -3.11
N ARG A 157 6.31 9.47 -2.60
CA ARG A 157 5.75 10.16 -1.43
C ARG A 157 5.47 11.61 -1.79
N GLU A 158 4.36 12.12 -1.33
CA GLU A 158 4.04 13.55 -1.33
C GLU A 158 3.87 14.00 0.12
N ARG A 159 4.35 15.19 0.45
CA ARG A 159 4.27 15.74 1.80
C ARG A 159 3.90 17.22 1.76
N ASP A 160 3.01 17.61 2.65
CA ASP A 160 2.74 18.98 3.08
C ASP A 160 3.53 19.17 4.37
N SER A 161 4.65 19.88 4.33
CA SER A 161 5.58 19.93 5.45
C SER A 161 5.27 21.02 6.47
N ASP A 162 4.45 22.00 6.11
CA ASP A 162 4.08 23.15 6.94
C ASP A 162 2.59 23.21 7.32
N GLY A 163 1.75 22.31 6.79
CA GLY A 163 0.37 22.08 7.19
C GLY A 163 -0.62 23.07 6.59
N ASP A 164 -0.25 23.73 5.49
CA ASP A 164 -1.08 24.72 4.81
C ASP A 164 -2.11 24.10 3.83
N GLY A 165 -2.04 22.79 3.61
CA GLY A 165 -2.91 22.03 2.71
C GLY A 165 -2.35 21.89 1.30
N ILE A 166 -1.15 22.40 1.03
CA ILE A 166 -0.47 22.37 -0.27
C ILE A 166 0.77 21.48 -0.16
N ILE A 167 0.93 20.54 -1.09
CA ILE A 167 2.15 19.74 -1.15
C ILE A 167 3.35 20.62 -1.48
N ASP A 168 4.36 20.57 -0.63
CA ASP A 168 5.63 21.29 -0.79
C ASP A 168 6.82 20.35 -1.03
N GLN A 169 6.61 19.03 -0.98
CA GLN A 169 7.68 18.04 -1.15
C GLN A 169 7.21 16.78 -1.89
N TRP A 170 8.01 16.35 -2.87
CA TRP A 170 7.79 15.16 -3.69
C TRP A 170 9.01 14.26 -3.68
N TRP A 171 8.84 12.99 -3.31
CA TRP A 171 9.89 11.99 -3.29
C TRP A 171 9.59 10.91 -4.31
N GLN A 172 10.60 10.49 -5.06
CA GLN A 172 10.52 9.44 -6.07
C GLN A 172 11.54 8.35 -5.74
N PHE A 173 11.07 7.15 -5.42
CA PHE A 173 11.90 6.02 -5.03
C PHE A 173 12.21 5.17 -6.27
N ASN A 174 13.16 5.65 -7.08
CA ASN A 174 13.39 5.14 -8.43
C ASN A 174 14.21 3.83 -8.47
N ASN A 175 14.99 3.53 -7.43
CA ASN A 175 15.78 2.30 -7.39
C ASN A 175 15.01 1.17 -6.68
N PRO A 176 14.61 0.11 -7.39
CA PRO A 176 13.89 -1.01 -6.77
C PRO A 176 14.75 -1.84 -5.81
N ASN A 177 16.08 -1.72 -5.87
CA ASN A 177 17.01 -2.48 -5.04
C ASN A 177 17.45 -1.72 -3.77
N ASP A 178 17.06 -0.45 -3.62
CA ASP A 178 17.42 0.37 -2.48
C ASP A 178 16.26 1.27 -2.08
N ALA A 179 15.52 0.87 -1.04
CA ALA A 179 14.36 1.60 -0.54
C ALA A 179 14.71 2.97 0.08
N LYS A 180 15.99 3.26 0.35
CA LYS A 180 16.43 4.57 0.88
C LYS A 180 16.77 5.55 -0.23
N CYS A 181 16.97 5.06 -1.45
CA CYS A 181 17.26 5.88 -2.59
C CYS A 181 15.99 6.59 -3.07
N ALA A 182 15.94 7.90 -2.85
CA ALA A 182 14.90 8.78 -3.36
C ALA A 182 15.49 10.01 -4.08
N VAL A 183 14.82 10.45 -5.13
CA VAL A 183 14.98 11.80 -5.69
C VAL A 183 13.90 12.67 -5.08
N VAL A 184 14.30 13.73 -4.38
CA VAL A 184 13.40 14.64 -3.66
C VAL A 184 13.37 15.98 -4.39
N ALA A 185 12.19 16.54 -4.59
CA ALA A 185 12.00 17.91 -5.05
C ALA A 185 11.10 18.64 -4.05
N SER A 186 11.30 19.95 -3.93
CA SER A 186 10.50 20.81 -3.05
C SER A 186 9.98 22.05 -3.77
N ASP A 187 8.87 22.60 -3.29
CA ASP A 187 8.36 23.90 -3.68
C ASP A 187 8.85 24.93 -2.66
N GLN A 188 9.83 25.75 -3.04
CA GLN A 188 10.39 26.78 -2.17
C GLN A 188 9.72 28.14 -2.39
N ASN A 189 8.94 28.28 -3.46
CA ASN A 189 8.33 29.54 -3.87
C ASN A 189 6.81 29.60 -3.61
N ALA A 190 6.24 28.48 -3.15
CA ALA A 190 4.83 28.29 -2.81
C ALA A 190 3.87 28.52 -4.00
N ASP A 191 4.26 28.07 -5.21
CA ASP A 191 3.39 28.08 -6.39
C ASP A 191 2.62 26.76 -6.63
N GLY A 192 2.76 25.81 -5.71
CA GLY A 192 2.14 24.49 -5.74
C GLY A 192 2.84 23.49 -6.65
N LYS A 193 4.10 23.75 -7.03
CA LYS A 193 4.87 22.92 -7.97
C LYS A 193 6.31 22.70 -7.51
N PRO A 194 6.91 21.55 -7.85
CA PRO A 194 8.31 21.30 -7.53
C PRO A 194 9.24 22.26 -8.30
N ASP A 195 10.15 22.91 -7.57
CA ASP A 195 11.17 23.77 -8.15
C ASP A 195 12.28 22.96 -8.84
N PRO A 196 12.68 23.29 -10.09
CA PRO A 196 13.76 22.56 -10.78
C PRO A 196 15.11 22.60 -10.06
N ASN A 197 15.37 23.65 -9.27
CA ASN A 197 16.63 23.86 -8.56
C ASN A 197 16.62 23.30 -7.13
N SER A 198 15.51 22.75 -6.65
CA SER A 198 15.39 22.15 -5.31
C SER A 198 15.62 20.64 -5.30
N VAL A 199 15.92 20.05 -6.47
CA VAL A 199 16.06 18.60 -6.63
C VAL A 199 17.31 18.10 -5.92
N VAL A 200 17.11 17.21 -4.94
CA VAL A 200 18.16 16.49 -4.21
C VAL A 200 18.08 15.01 -4.57
N ASP A 201 19.16 14.48 -5.13
CA ASP A 201 19.29 13.07 -5.45
C ASP A 201 19.96 12.31 -4.30
N LEU A 202 19.15 11.71 -3.41
CA LEU A 202 19.62 10.89 -2.29
C LEU A 202 20.16 9.52 -2.74
N CYS A 203 20.03 9.20 -4.02
CA CYS A 203 20.53 7.96 -4.61
C CYS A 203 21.94 8.10 -5.18
N ALA A 204 22.53 9.29 -5.19
CA ALA A 204 23.79 9.58 -5.90
C ALA A 204 24.92 8.60 -5.54
N GLU A 205 24.98 8.14 -4.28
CA GLU A 205 25.95 7.13 -3.84
C GLU A 205 25.54 5.69 -4.25
N SER A 206 24.24 5.41 -4.34
CA SER A 206 23.67 4.10 -4.70
C SER A 206 23.74 3.80 -6.20
N TYR A 207 23.83 4.81 -7.07
CA TYR A 207 23.93 4.64 -8.53
C TYR A 207 25.33 4.21 -9.03
N GLY A 208 26.30 4.06 -8.13
CA GLY A 208 27.71 3.76 -8.38
C GLY A 208 28.11 3.37 -9.81
N ALA A 209 28.76 4.30 -10.51
CA ALA A 209 29.63 3.95 -11.64
C ALA A 209 30.72 2.98 -11.15
N PRO A 210 31.22 2.03 -11.97
CA PRO A 210 32.31 1.15 -11.55
C PRO A 210 33.49 2.01 -11.10
N LYS A 211 33.90 1.85 -9.84
CA LYS A 211 35.04 2.55 -9.26
C LYS A 211 36.26 2.24 -10.14
N ALA A 212 36.76 3.22 -10.87
CA ALA A 212 37.97 3.05 -11.68
C ALA A 212 39.06 2.46 -10.78
N ALA A 213 39.62 1.33 -11.21
CA ALA A 213 40.71 0.70 -10.49
C ALA A 213 41.82 1.74 -10.29
N ALA A 214 42.26 1.92 -9.05
CA ALA A 214 43.37 2.80 -8.75
C ALA A 214 44.55 2.44 -9.67
N PRO A 215 45.25 3.42 -10.26
CA PRO A 215 46.42 3.11 -11.06
C PRO A 215 47.40 2.30 -10.22
N PRO A 216 48.02 1.25 -10.78
CA PRO A 216 48.98 0.45 -10.04
C PRO A 216 50.08 1.36 -9.50
N PRO A 217 50.64 1.07 -8.30
CA PRO A 217 51.71 1.87 -7.74
C PRO A 217 52.85 1.94 -8.77
N SER A 218 53.19 3.17 -9.19
CA SER A 218 54.32 3.41 -10.08
C SER A 218 55.57 2.80 -9.45
N SER A 219 56.11 1.76 -10.08
CA SER A 219 57.42 1.24 -9.71
C SER A 219 58.44 2.37 -9.82
N ALA A 220 59.21 2.59 -8.76
CA ALA A 220 60.34 3.49 -8.76
C ALA A 220 61.29 3.17 -9.91
N ALA A 221 61.66 4.18 -10.68
CA ALA A 221 62.75 4.08 -11.66
C ALA A 221 64.08 3.81 -10.93
N PRO A 222 64.96 2.96 -11.48
CA PRO A 222 66.30 2.77 -10.92
C PRO A 222 67.17 4.00 -11.23
N LEU A 223 67.98 4.39 -10.24
CA LEU A 223 69.00 5.44 -10.36
C LEU A 223 70.05 5.03 -11.41
N ALA A 224 70.33 5.97 -12.32
CA ALA A 224 71.36 5.85 -13.35
C ALA A 224 72.77 5.88 -12.74
N GLY A 225 73.63 4.97 -13.22
CA GLY A 225 75.09 5.02 -13.07
C GLY A 225 75.73 5.37 -14.42
N ASP A 226 76.70 6.26 -14.38
CA ASP A 226 77.39 6.95 -15.49
C ASP A 226 78.53 6.09 -16.09
N ALA A 227 78.74 6.18 -17.42
CA ALA A 227 80.04 6.38 -18.11
C ALA A 227 80.05 5.89 -19.57
N GLY A 228 80.54 6.75 -20.49
CA GLY A 228 81.34 6.31 -21.66
C GLY A 228 80.91 6.83 -23.04
N ALA A 229 81.79 7.59 -23.69
CA ALA A 229 81.58 8.38 -24.91
C ALA A 229 81.67 7.63 -26.27
N ALA A 230 81.19 8.34 -27.31
CA ALA A 230 80.94 8.06 -28.75
C ALA A 230 82.17 7.70 -29.65
N PRO A 231 82.15 7.67 -31.02
CA PRO A 231 81.07 7.92 -32.02
C PRO A 231 81.04 7.02 -33.30
N GLY A 232 80.01 7.15 -34.18
CA GLY A 232 80.13 6.71 -35.60
C GLY A 232 78.85 6.50 -36.47
N GLN A 233 78.35 7.59 -37.08
CA GLN A 233 77.69 7.75 -38.41
C GLN A 233 76.43 6.97 -38.93
N PRO A 234 75.70 7.55 -39.93
CA PRO A 234 74.27 7.29 -40.20
C PRO A 234 73.91 6.71 -41.59
N GLY A 235 72.65 6.27 -41.75
CA GLY A 235 71.96 5.94 -43.01
C GLY A 235 70.85 4.91 -42.76
N ALA A 236 69.70 4.84 -43.42
CA ALA A 236 69.09 5.56 -44.54
C ALA A 236 67.57 5.24 -44.57
N ALA A 237 66.86 5.92 -45.46
CA ALA A 237 65.42 5.98 -45.65
C ALA A 237 64.68 4.67 -46.03
N GLY A 238 63.36 4.66 -45.85
CA GLY A 238 62.44 3.70 -46.47
C GLY A 238 60.99 3.86 -45.99
N ALA A 239 60.17 4.57 -46.75
CA ALA A 239 58.71 4.70 -46.60
C ALA A 239 57.98 3.56 -47.40
N PRO A 240 56.65 3.63 -47.68
CA PRO A 240 55.61 3.01 -46.85
C PRO A 240 54.64 2.11 -47.68
N ALA A 241 53.49 1.80 -47.06
CA ALA A 241 52.19 1.47 -47.66
C ALA A 241 51.87 -0.01 -47.97
N GLY A 242 50.65 -0.39 -47.59
CA GLY A 242 50.03 -1.67 -47.92
C GLY A 242 48.70 -1.85 -47.19
N ALA A 243 47.66 -1.18 -47.67
CA ALA A 243 46.28 -1.38 -47.25
C ALA A 243 45.75 -2.74 -47.75
N ALA A 244 44.85 -3.37 -46.98
CA ALA A 244 43.61 -4.01 -47.46
C ALA A 244 42.93 -4.83 -46.34
N ALA A 245 41.71 -4.45 -46.00
CA ALA A 245 40.66 -5.36 -45.53
C ALA A 245 40.19 -6.23 -46.74
N PRO A 246 39.36 -7.31 -46.63
CA PRO A 246 38.17 -7.34 -45.78
C PRO A 246 37.71 -8.72 -45.25
N ALA A 247 36.55 -8.65 -44.58
CA ALA A 247 35.47 -9.63 -44.53
C ALA A 247 35.57 -10.81 -43.54
N GLY A 248 34.56 -10.88 -42.68
CA GLY A 248 33.71 -12.06 -42.62
C GLY A 248 33.46 -12.64 -41.24
N ALA A 249 32.17 -12.91 -41.00
CA ALA A 249 31.59 -13.89 -40.08
C ALA A 249 31.38 -13.50 -38.59
N ALA A 250 30.14 -13.11 -38.30
CA ALA A 250 29.40 -13.63 -37.15
C ALA A 250 29.09 -15.13 -37.36
N PRO A 251 28.77 -15.90 -36.29
CA PRO A 251 27.33 -16.14 -36.08
C PRO A 251 26.86 -16.35 -34.62
N ALA A 252 25.52 -16.24 -34.49
CA ALA A 252 24.57 -16.98 -33.65
C ALA A 252 24.70 -16.89 -32.11
N ALA A 253 23.72 -16.36 -31.36
CA ALA A 253 22.31 -16.74 -31.20
C ALA A 253 22.10 -18.16 -30.64
N SER A 254 21.74 -18.22 -29.35
CA SER A 254 21.22 -19.42 -28.68
C SER A 254 20.07 -19.03 -27.74
N ALA A 255 18.91 -19.64 -27.97
CA ALA A 255 17.77 -19.80 -27.07
C ALA A 255 17.16 -21.19 -27.38
N PRO A 256 16.15 -21.69 -26.66
CA PRO A 256 15.96 -21.80 -25.21
C PRO A 256 15.82 -23.30 -24.79
N GLY A 257 15.84 -23.59 -23.49
CA GLY A 257 15.62 -24.93 -22.94
C GLY A 257 14.49 -24.94 -21.90
N ALA A 258 13.48 -25.78 -22.14
CA ALA A 258 12.30 -25.95 -21.31
C ALA A 258 12.39 -27.18 -20.38
N ALA A 259 11.46 -27.20 -19.43
CA ALA A 259 10.90 -28.33 -18.68
C ALA A 259 11.56 -28.76 -17.36
N GLY A 260 10.71 -28.90 -16.32
CA GLY A 260 10.93 -29.90 -15.27
C GLY A 260 10.44 -29.57 -13.86
N ALA A 261 9.24 -30.08 -13.53
CA ALA A 261 8.87 -30.68 -12.24
C ALA A 261 8.47 -29.80 -11.03
N ALA A 262 7.18 -29.97 -10.66
CA ALA A 262 6.66 -29.83 -9.31
C ALA A 262 7.02 -31.04 -8.43
N PRO A 263 6.92 -30.90 -7.09
CA PRO A 263 6.23 -31.88 -6.25
C PRO A 263 5.14 -31.17 -5.41
N ALA A 264 3.89 -31.65 -5.40
CA ALA A 264 3.37 -32.78 -4.62
C ALA A 264 3.25 -32.50 -3.11
N ALA A 265 2.01 -32.62 -2.65
CA ALA A 265 1.52 -32.42 -1.29
C ALA A 265 2.09 -33.41 -0.27
N GLY A 266 2.28 -32.95 0.98
CA GLY A 266 2.33 -33.76 2.20
C GLY A 266 1.35 -33.14 3.19
N ALA A 267 0.22 -33.78 3.48
CA ALA A 267 0.03 -34.78 4.53
C ALA A 267 -0.03 -34.15 5.94
N ALA A 268 -1.26 -34.03 6.44
CA ALA A 268 -1.59 -33.76 7.83
C ALA A 268 -1.18 -34.92 8.76
N PRO A 269 -0.89 -34.65 10.04
CA PRO A 269 -1.10 -35.61 11.10
C PRO A 269 -2.47 -35.39 11.76
N ALA A 270 -3.20 -36.50 11.90
CA ALA A 270 -4.39 -36.62 12.71
C ALA A 270 -4.05 -36.61 14.21
N GLY A 271 -4.97 -36.08 15.01
CA GLY A 271 -5.36 -36.68 16.29
C GLY A 271 -4.58 -36.29 17.54
N SER A 272 -5.12 -35.33 18.29
CA SER A 272 -5.11 -35.36 19.75
C SER A 272 -6.48 -34.91 20.25
N ALA A 273 -7.20 -35.84 20.88
CA ALA A 273 -8.52 -35.66 21.44
C ALA A 273 -8.52 -34.69 22.65
N PRO A 274 -9.64 -34.00 22.93
CA PRO A 274 -9.77 -33.17 24.12
C PRO A 274 -9.97 -34.01 25.41
N PRO A 275 -9.51 -33.53 26.58
CA PRO A 275 -9.84 -34.16 27.86
C PRO A 275 -11.34 -33.97 28.21
N PRO A 276 -11.91 -34.86 29.05
CA PRO A 276 -13.35 -34.95 29.24
C PRO A 276 -13.96 -33.77 30.01
N ALA A 277 -15.20 -33.46 29.62
CA ALA A 277 -16.13 -32.59 30.32
C ALA A 277 -16.27 -33.01 31.78
N ASN A 278 -16.00 -32.07 32.70
CA ASN A 278 -16.34 -32.23 34.09
C ASN A 278 -17.71 -31.63 34.37
N ALA A 279 -18.48 -32.39 35.14
CA ALA A 279 -19.92 -32.32 35.26
C ALA A 279 -20.44 -31.03 35.91
N ALA A 280 -21.67 -30.72 35.53
CA ALA A 280 -22.59 -29.78 36.14
C ALA A 280 -22.47 -29.70 37.67
N SER A 281 -22.27 -28.48 38.17
CA SER A 281 -22.77 -28.08 39.50
C SER A 281 -23.81 -27.01 39.25
N GLN A 282 -25.08 -27.41 39.27
CA GLN A 282 -26.20 -26.48 39.34
C GLN A 282 -26.41 -26.01 40.79
N PRO A 283 -26.98 -24.81 40.97
CA PRO A 283 -26.91 -24.03 42.20
C PRO A 283 -27.90 -24.49 43.27
N ALA A 284 -27.50 -24.37 44.53
CA ALA A 284 -28.38 -24.51 45.68
C ALA A 284 -29.29 -23.28 45.79
N ASP A 285 -30.59 -23.50 45.57
CA ASP A 285 -31.67 -22.60 45.93
C ASP A 285 -31.65 -22.30 47.44
N LYS A 286 -31.62 -21.01 47.79
CA LYS A 286 -32.05 -20.49 49.09
C LYS A 286 -33.11 -19.41 48.89
N LYS A 287 -34.37 -19.79 49.14
CA LYS A 287 -35.52 -18.98 49.58
C LYS A 287 -36.13 -19.78 50.73
N GLY A 288 -35.95 -19.38 52.00
CA GLY A 288 -36.86 -18.49 52.75
C GLY A 288 -37.96 -19.32 53.45
N PRO A 289 -38.60 -18.89 54.56
CA PRO A 289 -38.52 -17.62 55.28
C PRO A 289 -37.53 -17.60 56.46
#